data_AF-A0AAW6C9G7-F1
#
_entry.id   AF-A0AAW6C9G7-F1
#
_cell.length_a   1.000
_cell.length_b   1.000
_cell.length_c   1.000
_cell.angle_alpha   90.00
_cell.angle_beta   90.00
_cell.angle_gamma   90.00
#
_symmetry.space_group_name_H-M   'P 1'
#
loop_
_entity.id
_entity.type
_entity.pdbx_description
1 polymer ?
#
loop_
_entity_poly.entity_id
_entity_poly.type
_entity_poly.pdbx_seq_one_letter_code
_entity_poly.pdbx_strand_id
1 'polypeptide(L)'
;MAEYAVEEGATIDQDVDGILLVAADDITVDGAAVSGNLLVAPKAGEANLTVKNARLERDLRVSTHGATLTVADSQVEGDVALSGDRASLTLGSGAQLARLAVDGAGSSVAVESGASVETLTARAAVKVDNQGAINKAEVQADNVVLDGKRPAHVEVADDVAPPQNSEGEEVTGSEDSQEPGQGGGGSGGGGGSVSEEAVAGIVGVRPVDQDGVEEDMPSVTAKATKKTGENFVASPCPPTAWCPSTRARVPARAPG
;
A
#
# COMPACT_ATOMS: atom_id res chain seq x y z
N MET A 1 2.48 -36.16 -17.56
CA MET A 1 1.14 -36.77 -17.50
C MET A 1 0.14 -35.68 -17.09
N ALA A 2 -1.16 -35.87 -17.30
CA ALA A 2 -2.17 -34.92 -16.85
C ALA A 2 -3.27 -35.69 -16.13
N GLU A 3 -3.62 -35.25 -14.93
CA GLU A 3 -4.74 -35.75 -14.14
C GLU A 3 -5.89 -34.76 -14.19
N TYR A 4 -7.12 -35.28 -14.24
CA TYR A 4 -8.31 -34.48 -14.47
C TYR A 4 -9.31 -34.71 -13.33
N ALA A 5 -9.58 -33.67 -12.54
CA ALA A 5 -10.66 -33.66 -11.56
C ALA A 5 -11.93 -33.15 -12.25
N VAL A 6 -12.77 -34.08 -12.69
CA VAL A 6 -14.00 -33.81 -13.48
C VAL A 6 -15.29 -34.16 -12.74
N GLU A 7 -15.18 -34.80 -11.58
CA GLU A 7 -16.31 -35.16 -10.73
C GLU A 7 -16.44 -34.12 -9.61
N GLU A 8 -17.62 -33.52 -9.48
CA GLU A 8 -17.92 -32.56 -8.41
C GLU A 8 -17.72 -33.21 -7.04
N GLY A 9 -17.10 -32.49 -6.10
CA GLY A 9 -16.83 -33.02 -4.76
C GLY A 9 -15.68 -34.03 -4.68
N ALA A 10 -14.92 -34.24 -5.75
CA ALA A 10 -13.84 -35.22 -5.74
C ALA A 10 -12.66 -34.79 -4.85
N THR A 11 -12.06 -35.78 -4.19
CA THR A 11 -10.83 -35.62 -3.40
C THR A 11 -9.66 -36.25 -4.11
N ILE A 12 -8.59 -35.49 -4.32
CA ILE A 12 -7.29 -35.97 -4.78
C ILE A 12 -6.39 -36.14 -3.56
N ASP A 13 -6.09 -37.39 -3.21
CA ASP A 13 -5.28 -37.79 -2.05
C ASP A 13 -4.01 -38.57 -2.42
N GLN A 14 -3.71 -38.66 -3.72
CA GLN A 14 -2.51 -39.31 -4.26
C GLN A 14 -1.63 -38.29 -4.98
N ASP A 15 -0.33 -38.55 -4.97
CA ASP A 15 0.65 -37.70 -5.67
C ASP A 15 0.39 -37.69 -7.18
N VAL A 16 0.43 -36.48 -7.76
CA VAL A 16 0.22 -36.25 -9.19
C VAL A 16 1.56 -35.91 -9.83
N ASP A 17 2.13 -36.85 -10.59
CA ASP A 17 3.32 -36.61 -11.40
C ASP A 17 2.99 -35.92 -12.74
N GLY A 18 2.63 -34.65 -12.65
CA GLY A 18 2.30 -33.83 -13.80
C GLY A 18 1.29 -32.72 -13.50
N ILE A 19 0.53 -32.33 -14.53
CA ILE A 19 -0.44 -31.24 -14.42
C ILE A 19 -1.74 -31.79 -13.84
N LEU A 20 -2.30 -31.11 -12.84
CA LEU A 20 -3.64 -31.37 -12.34
C LEU A 20 -4.61 -30.32 -12.91
N LEU A 21 -5.61 -30.78 -13.65
CA LEU A 21 -6.64 -29.96 -14.28
C LEU A 21 -7.95 -30.12 -13.49
N VAL A 22 -8.37 -29.06 -12.82
CA VAL A 22 -9.62 -28.98 -12.06
C VAL A 22 -10.70 -28.39 -12.97
N ALA A 23 -11.66 -29.23 -13.37
CA ALA A 23 -12.72 -28.90 -14.32
C ALA A 23 -14.14 -29.06 -13.73
N ALA A 24 -14.25 -29.41 -12.45
CA ALA A 24 -15.49 -29.49 -11.68
C ALA A 24 -15.39 -28.63 -10.41
N ASP A 25 -16.53 -28.44 -9.76
CA ASP A 25 -16.66 -27.64 -8.53
C ASP A 25 -16.45 -28.51 -7.29
N ASP A 26 -16.23 -27.86 -6.14
CA ASP A 26 -16.04 -28.46 -4.82
C ASP A 26 -14.91 -29.51 -4.74
N ILE A 27 -13.81 -29.27 -5.45
CA ILE A 27 -12.65 -30.18 -5.45
C ILE A 27 -11.79 -29.98 -4.22
N THR A 28 -11.30 -31.08 -3.65
CA THR A 28 -10.34 -31.08 -2.55
C THR A 28 -9.04 -31.77 -2.95
N VAL A 29 -7.90 -31.12 -2.78
CA VAL A 29 -6.58 -31.75 -2.81
C VAL A 29 -6.13 -31.91 -1.35
N ASP A 30 -5.94 -33.14 -0.88
CA ASP A 30 -5.64 -33.44 0.52
C ASP A 30 -4.45 -34.40 0.65
N GLY A 31 -3.32 -33.93 1.18
CA GLY A 31 -2.17 -34.81 1.42
C GLY A 31 -1.39 -35.21 0.16
N ALA A 32 -1.69 -34.60 -0.98
CA ALA A 32 -1.04 -34.90 -2.26
C ALA A 32 0.10 -33.92 -2.60
N ALA A 33 1.14 -34.43 -3.26
CA ALA A 33 2.13 -33.61 -3.95
C ALA A 33 1.81 -33.52 -5.45
N VAL A 34 1.83 -32.31 -6.02
CA VAL A 34 1.65 -32.06 -7.46
C VAL A 34 2.95 -31.51 -8.04
N SER A 35 3.61 -32.29 -8.90
CA SER A 35 4.91 -31.92 -9.48
C SER A 35 4.80 -30.93 -10.65
N GLY A 36 3.62 -30.88 -11.29
CA GLY A 36 3.30 -29.93 -12.36
C GLY A 36 2.34 -28.82 -11.91
N ASN A 37 1.80 -28.08 -12.87
CA ASN A 37 0.89 -26.98 -12.58
C ASN A 37 -0.48 -27.50 -12.13
N LEU A 38 -1.13 -26.78 -11.21
CA LEU A 38 -2.54 -26.95 -10.91
C LEU A 38 -3.34 -25.87 -11.64
N LEU A 39 -4.22 -26.24 -12.56
CA LEU A 39 -5.04 -25.30 -13.33
C LEU A 39 -6.51 -25.49 -12.99
N VAL A 40 -7.19 -24.39 -12.66
CA VAL A 40 -8.59 -24.38 -12.23
C VAL A 40 -9.47 -23.65 -13.24
N ALA A 41 -10.30 -24.41 -13.95
CA ALA A 41 -11.19 -23.92 -14.99
C ALA A 41 -12.44 -24.83 -15.15
N PRO A 42 -13.40 -24.81 -14.20
CA PRO A 42 -14.66 -25.52 -14.34
C PRO A 42 -15.50 -25.01 -15.53
N LYS A 43 -16.31 -25.91 -16.10
CA LYS A 43 -16.97 -25.70 -17.39
C LYS A 43 -18.06 -24.62 -17.41
N ALA A 44 -18.63 -24.22 -16.26
CA ALA A 44 -19.73 -23.23 -16.23
C ALA A 44 -20.00 -22.56 -14.86
N GLY A 45 -19.15 -22.72 -13.85
CA GLY A 45 -19.45 -22.34 -12.45
C GLY A 45 -18.41 -21.45 -11.79
N GLU A 46 -18.73 -20.97 -10.58
CA GLU A 46 -17.75 -20.41 -9.64
C GLU A 46 -16.94 -21.59 -9.08
N ALA A 47 -15.64 -21.63 -9.36
CA ALA A 47 -14.80 -22.75 -8.94
C ALA A 47 -14.62 -22.77 -7.42
N ASN A 48 -14.97 -23.86 -6.75
CA ASN A 48 -14.63 -24.07 -5.35
C ASN A 48 -13.49 -25.10 -5.26
N LEU A 49 -12.33 -24.68 -4.76
CA LEU A 49 -11.17 -25.54 -4.59
C LEU A 49 -10.62 -25.41 -3.16
N THR A 50 -10.40 -26.55 -2.52
CA THR A 50 -9.67 -26.65 -1.25
C THR A 50 -8.35 -27.38 -1.47
N VAL A 51 -7.24 -26.80 -1.05
CA VAL A 51 -5.91 -27.43 -1.03
C VAL A 51 -5.46 -27.50 0.41
N LYS A 52 -5.27 -28.71 0.94
CA LYS A 52 -4.86 -28.92 2.33
C LYS A 52 -3.81 -30.01 2.47
N ASN A 53 -2.91 -29.84 3.44
CA ASN A 53 -1.81 -30.79 3.68
C ASN A 53 -1.00 -31.14 2.42
N ALA A 54 -0.95 -30.24 1.44
CA ALA A 54 -0.47 -30.53 0.09
C ALA A 54 0.79 -29.73 -0.23
N ARG A 55 1.56 -30.22 -1.21
CA ARG A 55 2.72 -29.52 -1.76
C ARG A 55 2.57 -29.34 -3.26
N LEU A 56 2.50 -28.09 -3.70
CA LEU A 56 2.49 -27.72 -5.12
C LEU A 56 3.88 -27.24 -5.50
N GLU A 57 4.59 -28.02 -6.31
CA GLU A 57 5.97 -27.70 -6.73
C GLU A 57 6.03 -26.61 -7.81
N ARG A 58 4.89 -26.34 -8.45
CA ARG A 58 4.75 -25.39 -9.56
C ARG A 58 3.53 -24.48 -9.34
N ASP A 59 3.09 -23.84 -10.41
CA ASP A 59 2.10 -22.79 -10.37
C ASP A 59 0.70 -23.33 -10.10
N LEU A 60 -0.06 -22.57 -9.33
CA LEU A 60 -1.50 -22.69 -9.14
C LEU A 60 -2.17 -21.55 -9.90
N ARG A 61 -2.97 -21.86 -10.91
CA ARG A 61 -3.65 -20.84 -11.73
C ARG A 61 -5.15 -21.00 -11.68
N VAL A 62 -5.83 -19.93 -11.29
CA VAL A 62 -7.29 -19.87 -11.21
C VAL A 62 -7.78 -18.81 -12.18
N SER A 63 -8.49 -19.23 -13.22
CA SER A 63 -8.95 -18.32 -14.29
C SER A 63 -10.46 -18.12 -14.31
N THR A 64 -11.14 -18.50 -13.24
CA THR A 64 -12.61 -18.53 -13.17
C THR A 64 -13.12 -17.38 -12.31
N HIS A 65 -14.17 -16.70 -12.78
CA HIS A 65 -14.79 -15.58 -12.07
C HIS A 65 -15.55 -16.11 -10.85
N GLY A 66 -15.51 -15.38 -9.73
CA GLY A 66 -16.17 -15.77 -8.49
C GLY A 66 -15.58 -17.02 -7.83
N ALA A 67 -14.41 -17.50 -8.27
CA ALA A 67 -13.79 -18.70 -7.71
C ALA A 67 -13.48 -18.51 -6.22
N THR A 68 -13.80 -19.52 -5.41
CA THR A 68 -13.41 -19.60 -4.00
C THR A 68 -12.30 -20.63 -3.84
N LEU A 69 -11.13 -20.17 -3.41
CA LEU A 69 -9.96 -21.00 -3.16
C LEU A 69 -9.60 -20.96 -1.68
N THR A 70 -9.44 -22.12 -1.05
CA THR A 70 -8.91 -22.24 0.30
C THR A 70 -7.61 -23.05 0.25
N VAL A 71 -6.53 -22.51 0.82
CA VAL A 71 -5.24 -23.20 0.96
C VAL A 71 -4.89 -23.24 2.44
N ALA A 72 -4.72 -24.42 3.03
CA ALA A 72 -4.41 -24.59 4.46
C ALA A 72 -3.32 -25.64 4.66
N ASP A 73 -2.41 -25.44 5.62
CA ASP A 73 -1.33 -26.40 5.93
C ASP A 73 -0.58 -26.91 4.68
N SER A 74 -0.41 -26.05 3.68
CA SER A 74 0.07 -26.40 2.35
C SER A 74 1.13 -25.43 1.87
N GLN A 75 2.07 -25.92 1.07
CA GLN A 75 3.15 -25.14 0.51
C GLN A 75 3.00 -25.04 -1.01
N VAL A 76 3.03 -23.81 -1.54
CA VAL A 76 3.09 -23.55 -2.98
C VAL A 76 4.43 -22.89 -3.31
N GLU A 77 5.28 -23.65 -4.01
CA GLU A 77 6.62 -23.20 -4.40
C GLU A 77 6.61 -22.32 -5.66
N GLY A 78 5.65 -22.56 -6.54
CA GLY A 78 5.40 -21.76 -7.74
C GLY A 78 4.56 -20.51 -7.48
N ASP A 79 4.05 -19.94 -8.56
CA ASP A 79 3.17 -18.76 -8.50
C ASP A 79 1.72 -19.18 -8.26
N VAL A 80 1.04 -18.51 -7.33
CA VAL A 80 -0.42 -18.53 -7.27
C VAL A 80 -0.94 -17.33 -8.07
N ALA A 81 -1.70 -17.59 -9.13
CA ALA A 81 -2.28 -16.55 -9.97
C ALA A 81 -3.81 -16.61 -9.95
N LEU A 82 -4.44 -15.55 -9.46
CA LEU A 82 -5.90 -15.35 -9.46
C LEU A 82 -6.26 -14.36 -10.57
N SER A 83 -6.65 -14.87 -11.74
CA SER A 83 -6.98 -14.04 -12.90
C SER A 83 -8.47 -13.86 -13.15
N GLY A 84 -9.35 -14.62 -12.47
CA GLY A 84 -10.79 -14.40 -12.53
C GLY A 84 -11.25 -13.28 -11.61
N ASP A 85 -12.20 -12.45 -12.06
CA ASP A 85 -12.75 -11.36 -11.23
C ASP A 85 -13.56 -11.89 -10.04
N ARG A 86 -13.62 -11.10 -8.97
CA ARG A 86 -14.33 -11.44 -7.72
C ARG A 86 -13.90 -12.78 -7.12
N ALA A 87 -12.67 -13.22 -7.38
CA ALA A 87 -12.15 -14.43 -6.75
C ALA A 87 -11.93 -14.18 -5.25
N SER A 88 -12.20 -15.19 -4.44
CA SER A 88 -11.92 -15.18 -3.01
C SER A 88 -10.84 -16.22 -2.71
N LEU A 89 -9.70 -15.80 -2.18
CA LEU A 89 -8.65 -16.68 -1.69
C LEU A 89 -8.55 -16.58 -0.17
N THR A 90 -8.61 -17.72 0.51
CA THR A 90 -8.32 -17.85 1.93
C THR A 90 -7.07 -18.68 2.13
N LEU A 91 -6.05 -18.09 2.76
CA LEU A 91 -4.86 -18.78 3.23
C LEU A 91 -5.06 -19.09 4.71
N GLY A 92 -5.40 -20.34 5.01
CA GLY A 92 -5.52 -20.85 6.37
C GLY A 92 -4.17 -21.02 7.05
N SER A 93 -4.20 -21.31 8.34
CA SER A 93 -3.00 -21.63 9.15
C SER A 93 -2.07 -22.60 8.41
N GLY A 94 -0.75 -22.37 8.49
CA GLY A 94 0.25 -23.24 7.89
C GLY A 94 0.38 -23.12 6.36
N ALA A 95 -0.45 -22.31 5.70
CA ALA A 95 -0.30 -22.03 4.27
C ALA A 95 0.92 -21.14 3.99
N GLN A 96 1.76 -21.55 3.04
CA GLN A 96 2.98 -20.85 2.66
C GLN A 96 3.05 -20.67 1.15
N LEU A 97 3.00 -19.42 0.70
CA LEU A 97 3.11 -19.06 -0.71
C LEU A 97 4.38 -18.24 -0.94
N ALA A 98 5.17 -18.65 -1.94
CA ALA A 98 6.30 -17.86 -2.40
C ALA A 98 5.83 -16.58 -3.11
N ARG A 99 4.89 -16.69 -4.04
CA ARG A 99 4.39 -15.56 -4.82
C ARG A 99 2.90 -15.70 -5.07
N LEU A 100 2.17 -14.61 -4.81
CA LEU A 100 0.74 -14.49 -5.07
C LEU A 100 0.51 -13.29 -5.99
N ALA A 101 -0.01 -13.53 -7.18
CA ALA A 101 -0.45 -12.50 -8.11
C ALA A 101 -1.98 -12.49 -8.19
N VAL A 102 -2.56 -11.31 -8.01
CA VAL A 102 -4.01 -11.11 -8.11
C VAL A 102 -4.29 -10.10 -9.23
N ASP A 103 -4.79 -10.62 -10.33
CA ASP A 103 -5.10 -9.86 -11.55
C ASP A 103 -6.62 -9.62 -11.72
N GLY A 104 -7.47 -10.42 -11.06
CA GLY A 104 -8.93 -10.30 -11.15
C GLY A 104 -9.50 -9.14 -10.31
N ALA A 105 -10.34 -8.30 -10.91
CA ALA A 105 -10.90 -7.13 -10.24
C ALA A 105 -11.94 -7.48 -9.17
N GLY A 106 -11.93 -6.75 -8.05
CA GLY A 106 -12.86 -6.96 -6.95
C GLY A 106 -12.62 -8.26 -6.18
N SER A 107 -11.44 -8.88 -6.36
CA SER A 107 -11.06 -10.09 -5.65
C SER A 107 -10.71 -9.79 -4.19
N SER A 108 -10.90 -10.79 -3.33
CA SER A 108 -10.55 -10.72 -1.91
C SER A 108 -9.52 -11.79 -1.54
N VAL A 109 -8.56 -11.42 -0.70
CA VAL A 109 -7.55 -12.31 -0.14
C VAL A 109 -7.60 -12.22 1.37
N ALA A 110 -7.86 -13.32 2.05
CA ALA A 110 -7.73 -13.45 3.49
C ALA A 110 -6.45 -14.23 3.80
N VAL A 111 -5.52 -13.62 4.54
CA VAL A 111 -4.32 -14.28 5.05
C VAL A 111 -4.52 -14.51 6.53
N GLU A 112 -4.93 -15.72 6.91
CA GLU A 112 -5.23 -16.03 8.31
C GLU A 112 -3.97 -16.09 9.18
N SER A 113 -4.16 -16.06 10.50
CA SER A 113 -3.06 -16.18 11.45
C SER A 113 -2.31 -17.50 11.24
N GLY A 114 -0.98 -17.42 11.08
CA GLY A 114 -0.13 -18.58 10.82
C GLY A 114 0.06 -18.91 9.33
N ALA A 115 -0.60 -18.18 8.42
CA ALA A 115 -0.27 -18.18 7.01
C ALA A 115 0.81 -17.15 6.68
N SER A 116 1.58 -17.39 5.61
CA SER A 116 2.61 -16.46 5.13
C SER A 116 2.66 -16.37 3.62
N VAL A 117 2.78 -15.13 3.11
CA VAL A 117 3.04 -14.82 1.71
C VAL A 117 4.35 -14.06 1.61
N GLU A 118 5.29 -14.54 0.80
CA GLU A 118 6.56 -13.84 0.63
C GLU A 118 6.42 -12.61 -0.28
N THR A 119 5.75 -12.74 -1.43
CA THR A 119 5.42 -11.58 -2.28
C THR A 119 3.99 -11.64 -2.76
N LEU A 120 3.22 -10.60 -2.43
CA LEU A 120 1.89 -10.34 -2.98
C LEU A 120 2.01 -9.25 -4.05
N THR A 121 1.54 -9.53 -5.26
CA THR A 121 1.41 -8.54 -6.33
C THR A 121 -0.07 -8.31 -6.63
N ALA A 122 -0.56 -7.11 -6.35
CA ALA A 122 -1.93 -6.70 -6.65
C ALA A 122 -1.95 -5.87 -7.95
N ARG A 123 -2.46 -6.46 -9.04
CA ARG A 123 -2.59 -5.79 -10.36
C ARG A 123 -4.00 -5.30 -10.69
N ALA A 124 -4.93 -5.50 -9.76
CA ALA A 124 -6.28 -4.98 -9.83
C ALA A 124 -6.73 -4.44 -8.46
N ALA A 125 -7.91 -3.84 -8.39
CA ALA A 125 -8.53 -3.45 -7.13
C ALA A 125 -8.84 -4.71 -6.30
N VAL A 126 -8.06 -4.94 -5.26
CA VAL A 126 -8.09 -6.15 -4.42
C VAL A 126 -8.27 -5.74 -2.96
N LYS A 127 -9.10 -6.47 -2.23
CA LYS A 127 -9.20 -6.35 -0.77
C LYS A 127 -8.39 -7.45 -0.09
N VAL A 128 -7.40 -7.08 0.69
CA VAL A 128 -6.57 -8.01 1.47
C VAL A 128 -6.89 -7.83 2.94
N ASP A 129 -7.23 -8.91 3.63
CA ASP A 129 -7.34 -8.98 5.09
C ASP A 129 -6.18 -9.81 5.62
N ASN A 130 -5.16 -9.15 6.16
CA ASN A 130 -3.93 -9.78 6.59
C ASN A 130 -3.88 -9.96 8.11
N GLN A 131 -4.22 -11.15 8.60
CA GLN A 131 -4.02 -11.55 9.99
C GLN A 131 -2.74 -12.39 10.18
N GLY A 132 -2.14 -12.87 9.09
CA GLY A 132 -0.90 -13.64 9.04
C GLY A 132 0.34 -12.76 8.85
N ALA A 133 1.19 -13.14 7.90
CA ALA A 133 2.39 -12.41 7.53
C ALA A 133 2.47 -12.22 6.00
N ILE A 134 2.77 -11.00 5.57
CA ILE A 134 3.11 -10.67 4.18
C ILE A 134 4.45 -9.95 4.22
N ASN A 135 5.47 -10.50 3.56
CA ASN A 135 6.80 -9.89 3.55
C ASN A 135 6.82 -8.68 2.61
N LYS A 136 6.49 -8.89 1.33
CA LYS A 136 6.43 -7.81 0.34
C LYS A 136 5.04 -7.71 -0.29
N ALA A 137 4.50 -6.50 -0.36
CA ALA A 137 3.31 -6.18 -1.13
C ALA A 137 3.68 -5.19 -2.25
N GLU A 138 3.46 -5.59 -3.49
CA GLU A 138 3.62 -4.79 -4.70
C GLU A 138 2.24 -4.37 -5.21
N VAL A 139 1.98 -3.06 -5.20
CA VAL A 139 0.69 -2.48 -5.58
C VAL A 139 0.83 -1.83 -6.95
N GLN A 140 0.14 -2.38 -7.94
CA GLN A 140 0.19 -1.96 -9.35
C GLN A 140 -1.15 -1.43 -9.88
N ALA A 141 -2.17 -1.34 -9.01
CA ALA A 141 -3.49 -0.84 -9.37
C ALA A 141 -4.09 0.03 -8.25
N ASP A 142 -4.97 0.93 -8.65
CA ASP A 142 -5.71 1.80 -7.72
C ASP A 142 -6.74 1.01 -6.92
N ASN A 143 -7.16 1.59 -5.79
CA ASN A 143 -8.20 1.05 -4.90
C ASN A 143 -7.86 -0.33 -4.32
N VAL A 144 -6.58 -0.64 -4.17
CA VAL A 144 -6.13 -1.79 -3.36
C VAL A 144 -6.33 -1.45 -1.89
N VAL A 145 -7.02 -2.35 -1.18
CA VAL A 145 -7.24 -2.25 0.24
C VAL A 145 -6.37 -3.27 0.97
N LEU A 146 -5.51 -2.81 1.87
CA LEU A 146 -4.67 -3.65 2.73
C LEU A 146 -5.12 -3.45 4.19
N ASP A 147 -5.84 -4.42 4.73
CA ASP A 147 -6.39 -4.40 6.08
C ASP A 147 -5.67 -5.39 7.01
N GLY A 148 -5.82 -5.19 8.31
CA GLY A 148 -5.17 -5.98 9.34
C GLY A 148 -3.71 -5.57 9.57
N LYS A 149 -2.82 -6.56 9.69
CA LYS A 149 -1.38 -6.35 9.88
C LYS A 149 -0.77 -5.78 8.60
N ARG A 150 0.07 -4.77 8.78
CA ARG A 150 0.84 -4.16 7.70
C ARG A 150 1.84 -5.18 7.12
N PRO A 151 2.02 -5.26 5.79
CA PRO A 151 3.13 -6.01 5.19
C PRO A 151 4.49 -5.44 5.59
N ALA A 152 5.55 -6.26 5.65
CA ALA A 152 6.87 -5.80 6.07
C ALA A 152 7.45 -4.71 5.14
N HIS A 153 7.17 -4.83 3.84
CA HIS A 153 7.49 -3.85 2.81
C HIS A 153 6.31 -3.62 1.86
N VAL A 154 5.96 -2.37 1.62
CA VAL A 154 4.98 -1.99 0.59
C VAL A 154 5.66 -1.16 -0.50
N GLU A 155 5.60 -1.65 -1.73
CA GLU A 155 6.04 -0.95 -2.94
C GLU A 155 4.82 -0.61 -3.79
N VAL A 156 4.71 0.65 -4.20
CA VAL A 156 3.62 1.14 -5.05
C VAL A 156 4.22 1.54 -6.39
N ALA A 157 3.60 1.11 -7.49
CA ALA A 157 4.03 1.47 -8.83
C ALA A 157 3.87 2.98 -9.08
N ASP A 158 4.65 3.51 -10.02
CA ASP A 158 4.54 4.90 -10.44
C ASP A 158 3.11 5.20 -10.94
N ASP A 159 2.63 6.41 -10.65
CA ASP A 159 1.29 6.90 -11.03
C ASP A 159 0.10 6.08 -10.46
N VAL A 160 0.33 5.15 -9.53
CA VAL A 160 -0.72 4.41 -8.81
C VAL A 160 -0.99 5.04 -7.45
N ALA A 161 -2.26 5.18 -7.08
CA ALA A 161 -2.62 5.66 -5.75
C ALA A 161 -2.13 4.68 -4.66
N PRO A 162 -1.53 5.15 -3.56
CA PRO A 162 -1.17 4.32 -2.43
C PRO A 162 -2.36 3.48 -1.92
N PRO A 163 -2.13 2.22 -1.49
CA PRO A 163 -3.20 1.39 -0.95
C PRO A 163 -3.72 1.98 0.37
N GLN A 164 -4.98 1.70 0.68
CA GLN A 164 -5.63 2.16 1.92
C GLN A 164 -6.05 0.97 2.79
N ASN A 165 -6.25 1.17 4.09
CA ASN A 165 -6.98 0.21 4.92
C ASN A 165 -8.50 0.45 4.79
N SER A 166 -9.31 -0.37 5.47
CA SER A 166 -10.77 -0.24 5.43
C SER A 166 -11.30 1.04 6.11
N GLU A 167 -10.47 1.72 6.90
CA GLU A 167 -10.76 3.01 7.52
C GLU A 167 -10.41 4.21 6.59
N GLY A 168 -9.78 3.95 5.45
CA GLY A 168 -9.36 4.96 4.47
C GLY A 168 -7.97 5.55 4.74
N GLU A 169 -7.21 4.97 5.65
CA GLU A 169 -5.84 5.40 5.95
C GLU A 169 -4.83 4.75 4.99
N GLU A 170 -3.81 5.50 4.59
CA GLU A 170 -2.79 5.02 3.66
C GLU A 170 -1.85 3.97 4.30
N VAL A 171 -1.55 2.91 3.54
CA VAL A 171 -0.67 1.79 3.94
C VAL A 171 0.61 1.80 3.09
N THR A 172 1.57 2.67 3.42
CA THR A 172 2.89 2.75 2.73
C THR A 172 4.08 2.59 3.68
N GLY A 173 5.27 2.22 3.15
CA GLY A 173 6.52 2.15 3.90
C GLY A 173 6.92 0.73 4.37
N SER A 174 7.95 0.65 5.22
CA SER A 174 8.47 -0.58 5.82
C SER A 174 8.38 -0.57 7.35
N GLU A 175 8.18 -1.75 7.96
CA GLU A 175 7.96 -1.90 9.43
C GLU A 175 9.14 -1.41 10.30
N ASP A 176 10.33 -1.20 9.73
CA ASP A 176 11.50 -0.66 10.44
C ASP A 176 11.35 0.82 10.88
N SER A 177 10.22 1.46 10.55
CA SER A 177 9.89 2.80 11.03
C SER A 177 9.06 2.74 12.32
N GLN A 178 9.58 2.10 13.38
CA GLN A 178 9.02 2.23 14.72
C GLN A 178 9.43 3.60 15.31
N GLU A 179 8.59 4.62 15.10
CA GLU A 179 8.51 5.77 16.00
C GLU A 179 7.41 5.49 17.05
N PRO A 180 7.65 5.71 18.36
CA PRO A 180 6.68 5.36 19.38
C PRO A 180 5.50 6.33 19.37
N GLY A 181 4.36 5.84 18.87
CA GLY A 181 3.00 6.25 19.23
C GLY A 181 2.70 7.74 19.32
N GLN A 182 2.22 8.32 18.21
CA GLN A 182 1.18 9.35 18.28
C GLN A 182 0.37 9.33 16.99
N GLY A 183 -0.94 9.17 17.12
CA GLY A 183 -1.86 9.02 15.99
C GLY A 183 -1.94 10.26 15.10
N GLY A 184 -2.34 10.00 13.86
CA GLY A 184 -2.89 10.98 12.92
C GLY A 184 -1.84 11.72 12.09
N GLY A 185 -1.79 11.41 10.79
CA GLY A 185 -1.19 12.30 9.81
C GLY A 185 -0.62 11.58 8.61
N GLY A 186 -1.41 11.46 7.54
CA GLY A 186 -0.91 11.12 6.22
C GLY A 186 0.19 12.10 5.77
N SER A 187 1.16 11.58 5.02
CA SER A 187 2.11 12.41 4.30
C SER A 187 2.58 11.72 3.04
N GLY A 188 1.97 12.11 1.93
CA GLY A 188 2.61 12.19 0.63
C GLY A 188 2.64 13.65 0.17
N GLY A 189 3.84 14.22 0.00
CA GLY A 189 4.05 15.40 -0.86
C GLY A 189 4.59 16.68 -0.21
N GLY A 190 5.90 16.68 0.07
CA GLY A 190 6.86 17.80 0.07
C GLY A 190 6.37 19.26 0.22
N GLY A 191 6.67 19.87 1.37
CA GLY A 191 6.61 21.32 1.57
C GLY A 191 7.09 21.71 2.96
N GLY A 192 8.39 21.99 3.10
CA GLY A 192 9.01 22.36 4.39
C GLY A 192 8.35 23.60 5.00
N SER A 193 7.70 23.42 6.15
CA SER A 193 7.04 24.50 6.90
C SER A 193 7.65 24.61 8.29
N VAL A 194 8.39 25.69 8.48
CA VAL A 194 8.81 26.20 9.78
C VAL A 194 7.58 26.62 10.59
N SER A 195 7.57 26.36 11.89
CA SER A 195 6.54 26.86 12.80
C SER A 195 6.68 28.38 12.97
N GLU A 196 5.87 29.14 12.23
CA GLU A 196 5.66 30.58 12.42
C GLU A 196 4.57 30.79 13.49
N GLU A 197 4.93 31.33 14.65
CA GLU A 197 3.95 31.90 15.58
C GLU A 197 3.58 33.31 15.07
N ALA A 198 2.30 33.54 14.78
CA ALA A 198 1.83 34.81 14.25
C ALA A 198 1.86 35.89 15.35
N VAL A 199 2.85 36.79 15.30
CA VAL A 199 2.84 38.00 16.13
C VAL A 199 1.95 39.04 15.47
N ALA A 200 0.74 39.24 16.02
CA ALA A 200 -0.15 40.30 15.57
C ALA A 200 0.42 41.67 15.96
N GLY A 201 0.96 42.40 15.00
CA GLY A 201 1.43 43.78 15.15
C GLY A 201 1.14 44.58 13.89
N ILE A 202 0.10 45.40 13.92
CA ILE A 202 -0.20 46.39 12.87
C ILE A 202 0.86 47.50 12.90
N VAL A 203 1.72 47.56 11.88
CA VAL A 203 2.60 48.70 11.63
C VAL A 203 1.79 49.75 10.89
N GLY A 204 1.25 50.72 11.63
CA GLY A 204 0.59 51.89 11.03
C GLY A 204 1.61 52.80 10.38
N VAL A 205 1.57 52.93 9.06
CA VAL A 205 2.23 54.02 8.33
C VAL A 205 1.23 55.18 8.23
N ARG A 206 1.67 56.41 8.57
CA ARG A 206 0.86 57.60 8.27
C ARG A 206 0.98 57.89 6.77
N PRO A 207 -0.14 58.00 6.03
CA PRO A 207 -0.06 58.42 4.65
C PRO A 207 0.46 59.85 4.57
N VAL A 208 1.39 60.07 3.64
CA VAL A 208 1.78 61.39 3.16
C VAL A 208 0.78 61.74 2.06
N ASP A 209 0.13 62.91 2.14
CA ASP A 209 -0.82 63.38 1.13
C ASP A 209 -0.19 63.29 -0.26
N GLN A 210 -0.75 62.43 -1.12
CA GLN A 210 -0.46 62.40 -2.55
C GLN A 210 -1.78 62.52 -3.30
N ASP A 211 -2.01 63.69 -3.87
CA ASP A 211 -3.10 63.95 -4.81
C ASP A 211 -2.83 63.16 -6.11
N GLY A 212 -3.34 61.93 -6.18
CA GLY A 212 -3.25 61.04 -7.32
C GLY A 212 -4.32 59.95 -7.24
N VAL A 213 -4.77 59.47 -8.40
CA VAL A 213 -5.79 58.40 -8.46
C VAL A 213 -5.27 57.13 -7.80
N GLU A 214 -6.09 56.56 -6.94
CA GLU A 214 -5.79 55.38 -6.11
C GLU A 214 -5.67 54.14 -7.02
N GLU A 215 -4.44 53.83 -7.43
CA GLU A 215 -4.14 52.52 -8.02
C GLU A 215 -3.94 51.51 -6.89
N ASP A 216 -4.65 50.39 -6.98
CA ASP A 216 -4.64 49.32 -5.98
C ASP A 216 -3.22 48.74 -5.88
N MET A 217 -2.49 49.15 -4.83
CA MET A 217 -1.10 48.78 -4.67
C MET A 217 -1.01 47.28 -4.35
N PRO A 218 -0.12 46.52 -5.01
CA PRO A 218 0.08 45.11 -4.66
C PRO A 218 0.56 45.01 -3.21
N SER A 219 -0.07 44.12 -2.43
CA SER A 219 0.32 43.88 -1.05
C SER A 219 1.76 43.35 -0.99
N VAL A 220 2.71 44.17 -0.54
CA VAL A 220 4.09 43.74 -0.31
C VAL A 220 4.21 43.22 1.12
N THR A 221 4.11 41.90 1.28
CA THR A 221 4.29 41.26 2.59
C THR A 221 5.76 40.88 2.75
N ALA A 222 6.55 41.71 3.43
CA ALA A 222 7.91 41.34 3.80
C ALA A 222 7.86 40.32 4.97
N LYS A 223 8.24 39.07 4.70
CA LYS A 223 8.42 38.06 5.76
C LYS A 223 9.81 38.17 6.37
N ALA A 224 9.89 38.18 7.69
CA ALA A 224 11.15 38.21 8.41
C ALA A 224 11.10 37.15 9.50
N THR A 225 12.11 36.27 9.55
CA THR A 225 12.18 35.18 10.52
C THR A 225 13.34 35.42 11.49
N LYS A 226 13.15 35.01 12.76
CA LYS A 226 14.13 35.14 13.84
C LYS A 226 14.25 33.76 14.50
N LYS A 227 15.47 33.26 14.67
CA LYS A 227 15.71 32.00 15.39
C LYS A 227 15.68 32.25 16.90
N THR A 228 15.09 31.30 17.63
CA THR A 228 15.03 31.33 19.10
C THR A 228 16.45 31.30 19.69
N GLY A 229 16.80 32.35 20.44
CA GLY A 229 18.13 32.54 21.04
C GLY A 229 19.01 33.62 20.39
N GLU A 230 18.64 34.14 19.22
CA GLU A 230 19.37 35.23 18.56
C GLU A 230 18.68 36.58 18.77
N ASN A 231 19.39 37.71 18.62
CA ASN A 231 18.83 39.06 18.81
C ASN A 231 18.68 39.86 17.51
N PHE A 232 18.78 39.21 16.35
CA PHE A 232 18.70 39.83 15.03
C PHE A 232 17.70 39.10 14.14
N VAL A 233 17.11 39.83 13.20
CA VAL A 233 16.13 39.33 12.23
C VAL A 233 16.81 39.21 10.86
N ALA A 234 16.61 38.10 10.17
CA ALA A 234 17.15 37.90 8.82
C ALA A 234 16.01 37.88 7.80
N SER A 235 16.16 38.66 6.73
CA SER A 235 15.26 38.61 5.57
C SER A 235 15.91 37.76 4.47
N PRO A 236 15.30 36.65 4.02
CA PRO A 236 15.82 35.91 2.88
C PRO A 236 15.59 36.72 1.58
N CYS A 237 16.65 36.88 0.80
CA CYS A 237 16.65 37.58 -0.48
C CYS A 237 16.19 36.62 -1.60
N PRO A 238 15.30 37.03 -2.52
CA PRO A 238 14.94 36.22 -3.70
C PRO A 238 16.11 36.09 -4.69
N PRO A 239 16.17 35.01 -5.50
CA PRO A 239 17.37 34.57 -6.23
C PRO A 239 17.82 35.45 -7.41
N THR A 240 17.20 36.61 -7.67
CA THR A 240 17.44 37.40 -8.90
C THR A 240 17.98 38.82 -8.72
N ALA A 241 18.49 39.22 -7.55
CA ALA A 241 19.05 40.57 -7.36
C ALA A 241 20.43 40.59 -6.68
N TRP A 242 21.32 41.43 -7.23
CA TRP A 242 22.73 41.56 -6.89
C TRP A 242 22.96 42.59 -5.74
N CYS A 243 23.72 42.20 -4.69
CA CYS A 243 24.48 43.00 -3.70
C CYS A 243 23.76 43.98 -2.74
N PRO A 244 24.38 44.52 -1.65
CA PRO A 244 25.45 44.03 -0.75
C PRO A 244 24.97 43.85 0.72
N SER A 245 25.73 43.15 1.57
CA SER A 245 25.35 42.87 2.97
C SER A 245 25.44 44.11 3.87
N THR A 246 24.29 44.69 4.23
CA THR A 246 24.22 45.78 5.20
C THR A 246 23.67 45.26 6.53
N ARG A 247 24.56 45.02 7.51
CA ARG A 247 24.17 44.67 8.89
C ARG A 247 23.77 45.93 9.65
N ALA A 248 22.48 46.11 9.93
CA ALA A 248 22.01 47.14 10.85
C ALA A 248 21.96 46.59 12.30
N ARG A 249 22.61 47.29 13.23
CA ARG A 249 22.66 46.95 14.67
C ARG A 249 21.64 47.81 15.41
N VAL A 250 20.69 47.19 16.12
CA VAL A 250 19.71 47.91 16.97
C VAL A 250 20.30 48.08 18.39
N PRO A 251 20.20 49.26 19.03
CA PRO A 251 20.74 49.50 20.37
C PRO A 251 19.86 48.85 21.47
N ALA A 252 20.52 48.33 22.50
CA ALA A 252 19.88 47.69 23.66
C ALA A 252 19.13 48.70 24.55
N ARG A 253 17.94 48.33 25.01
CA ARG A 253 17.12 49.09 25.98
C ARG A 253 17.54 48.70 27.40
N ALA A 254 17.84 49.67 28.25
CA ALA A 254 18.23 49.47 29.65
C ALA A 254 17.04 49.01 30.53
N PRO A 255 17.27 48.21 31.59
CA PRO A 255 16.23 47.85 32.56
C PRO A 255 15.98 49.00 33.54
N GLY A 256 14.71 49.18 33.91
CA GLY A 256 14.29 50.02 35.04
C GLY A 256 14.19 49.21 36.32
#